data_AF-A0A7X3G0C4-F1
#
_entry.id   AF-A0A7X3G0C4-F1
#
_cell.length_a   1.000
_cell.length_b   1.000
_cell.length_c   1.000
_cell.angle_alpha   90.00
_cell.angle_beta   90.00
_cell.angle_gamma   90.00
#
_symmetry.space_group_name_H-M   'P 1'
#
loop_
_entity.id
_entity.type
_entity.pdbx_description
1 polymer ?
#
loop_
_entity_poly.entity_id
_entity_poly.type
_entity_poly.pdbx_seq_one_letter_code
_entity_poly.pdbx_strand_id
1 'polypeptide(L)'
;MTMNFLKALVVAGTIALAGCSTVPTTTPTLDEARADFVAANNNPQVATYAQMEFKQAGEALDRANQAAAQRESLDTIDRLAYIAKQKIATAQEVAKTKSAEAEVANAARERDRVQLEARTAEADRAKRDAAAAQAQAAAAQAQAQDAQAQAAAAQQQAAQQADRAARLEALLVELHAQKTERGMVVTIGDVLFATDRAELNANGMATVKKLAEIMTQNPDRTVMVEGFTDSTGTAAHNKDLSERRAASVAQALVGLGVPRERIGMRGYGEAFPVASNDTAANRQLNRRVEIVLSNAGAPIPPRAAQR
;
A
#
# COMPACT_ATOMS: atom_id res chain seq x y z
N MET A 1 -90.16 35.92 -107.17
CA MET A 1 -91.02 37.05 -107.56
C MET A 1 -90.57 38.25 -106.71
N THR A 2 -90.37 39.41 -107.36
CA THR A 2 -90.10 40.78 -106.82
C THR A 2 -88.77 41.01 -106.07
N MET A 3 -87.78 41.68 -106.69
CA MET A 3 -87.56 43.16 -106.86
C MET A 3 -87.10 43.84 -105.55
N ASN A 4 -85.86 44.33 -105.40
CA ASN A 4 -85.09 45.43 -106.03
C ASN A 4 -85.21 46.78 -105.27
N PHE A 5 -84.09 47.53 -105.24
CA PHE A 5 -83.85 48.92 -104.80
C PHE A 5 -83.74 49.22 -103.29
N LEU A 6 -83.02 50.22 -102.77
CA LEU A 6 -81.93 51.14 -103.16
C LEU A 6 -81.96 52.22 -102.06
N LYS A 7 -80.82 52.55 -101.44
CA LYS A 7 -80.33 53.93 -101.14
C LYS A 7 -79.46 53.99 -99.89
N ALA A 8 -78.36 54.69 -100.08
CA ALA A 8 -77.34 55.06 -99.12
C ALA A 8 -77.83 56.08 -98.08
N LEU A 9 -77.25 56.04 -96.89
CA LEU A 9 -76.80 57.25 -96.21
C LEU A 9 -75.61 56.94 -95.29
N VAL A 10 -74.50 57.60 -95.58
CA VAL A 10 -73.26 57.62 -94.80
C VAL A 10 -73.49 58.44 -93.54
N VAL A 11 -73.25 57.85 -92.37
CA VAL A 11 -72.98 58.59 -91.12
C VAL A 11 -71.65 58.07 -90.59
N ALA A 12 -70.60 58.86 -90.84
CA ALA A 12 -69.29 58.67 -90.24
C ALA A 12 -69.38 59.06 -88.76
N GLY A 13 -69.59 58.07 -87.89
CA GLY A 13 -69.41 58.21 -86.45
C GLY A 13 -67.94 58.08 -86.10
N THR A 14 -67.34 59.17 -85.63
CA THR A 14 -66.00 59.22 -85.05
C THR A 14 -65.94 58.31 -83.81
N ILE A 15 -65.35 57.14 -83.97
CA ILE A 15 -64.94 56.28 -82.85
C ILE A 15 -63.73 56.96 -82.21
N ALA A 16 -63.94 57.69 -81.12
CA ALA A 16 -62.88 58.05 -80.21
C ALA A 16 -62.39 56.77 -79.52
N LEU A 17 -61.32 56.17 -80.05
CA LEU A 17 -60.54 55.17 -79.33
C LEU A 17 -59.90 55.87 -78.13
N ALA A 18 -60.60 55.85 -76.99
CA ALA A 18 -59.98 56.05 -75.70
C ALA A 18 -59.06 54.84 -75.45
N GLY A 19 -57.84 54.92 -75.99
CA GLY A 19 -56.77 54.04 -75.58
C GLY A 19 -56.48 54.32 -74.11
N CYS A 20 -56.98 53.48 -73.21
CA CYS A 20 -56.49 53.43 -71.85
C CYS A 20 -55.02 52.98 -71.92
N SER A 21 -54.09 53.92 -72.08
CA SER A 21 -52.69 53.67 -71.77
C SER A 21 -52.61 53.51 -70.26
N THR A 22 -52.77 52.29 -69.77
CA THR A 22 -52.55 51.97 -68.37
C THR A 22 -51.08 52.23 -68.08
N VAL A 23 -50.80 53.32 -67.36
CA VAL A 23 -49.45 53.61 -66.86
C VAL A 23 -49.06 52.42 -65.96
N PRO A 24 -47.91 51.77 -66.18
CA PRO A 24 -47.46 50.67 -65.35
C PRO A 24 -47.38 51.13 -63.89
N THR A 25 -48.02 50.41 -62.97
CA THR A 25 -48.01 50.71 -61.54
C THR A 25 -46.98 49.88 -60.76
N THR A 26 -46.06 49.25 -61.47
CA THR A 26 -45.00 48.43 -60.89
C THR A 26 -43.75 48.50 -61.74
N THR A 27 -42.62 48.19 -61.13
CA THR A 27 -41.33 48.05 -61.80
C THR A 27 -40.72 46.70 -61.42
N PRO A 28 -39.84 46.14 -62.27
CA PRO A 28 -39.16 44.88 -61.95
C PRO A 28 -38.43 44.91 -60.60
N THR A 29 -37.88 46.07 -60.21
CA THR A 29 -37.17 46.22 -58.94
C THR A 29 -38.12 46.20 -57.73
N LEU A 30 -39.33 46.74 -57.87
CA LEU A 30 -40.36 46.70 -56.82
C LEU A 30 -40.89 45.28 -56.61
N ASP A 31 -41.13 44.54 -57.70
CA ASP A 31 -41.59 43.15 -57.61
C ASP A 31 -40.51 42.23 -57.01
N GLU A 32 -39.24 42.45 -57.36
CA GLU A 32 -38.11 41.75 -56.74
C GLU A 32 -37.98 42.10 -55.24
N ALA A 33 -38.06 43.39 -54.88
CA ALA A 33 -37.99 43.81 -53.47
C ALA A 33 -39.14 43.21 -52.63
N ARG A 34 -40.35 43.08 -53.19
CA ARG A 34 -41.47 42.39 -52.53
C ARG A 34 -41.16 40.91 -52.31
N ALA A 35 -40.65 40.22 -53.33
CA ALA A 35 -40.28 38.82 -53.24
C ALA A 35 -39.18 38.58 -52.20
N ASP A 36 -38.12 39.40 -52.21
CA ASP A 36 -37.01 39.36 -51.25
C ASP A 36 -37.51 39.63 -49.82
N PHE A 37 -38.47 40.55 -49.64
CA PHE A 37 -39.05 40.84 -48.33
C PHE A 37 -39.82 39.65 -47.77
N VAL A 38 -40.61 38.95 -48.60
CA VAL A 38 -41.31 37.73 -48.17
C VAL A 38 -40.31 36.62 -47.82
N ALA A 39 -39.25 36.46 -48.62
CA ALA A 39 -38.20 35.49 -48.33
C ALA A 39 -37.48 35.80 -47.01
N ALA A 40 -37.17 37.08 -46.75
CA ALA A 40 -36.58 37.54 -45.51
C ALA A 40 -37.53 37.35 -44.31
N ASN A 41 -38.82 37.65 -44.46
CA ASN A 41 -39.85 37.46 -43.43
C ASN A 41 -39.96 35.98 -43.01
N ASN A 42 -39.84 35.08 -43.98
CA ASN A 42 -39.94 33.64 -43.75
C ASN A 42 -38.63 33.02 -43.23
N ASN A 43 -37.54 33.78 -43.09
CA ASN A 43 -36.28 33.31 -42.54
C ASN A 43 -36.26 33.52 -41.01
N PRO A 44 -36.24 32.45 -40.19
CA PRO A 44 -36.22 32.56 -38.72
C PRO A 44 -35.00 33.33 -38.18
N GLN A 45 -33.88 33.31 -38.90
CA GLN A 45 -32.67 34.03 -38.50
C GLN A 45 -32.88 35.55 -38.58
N VAL A 46 -33.62 36.04 -39.58
CA VAL A 46 -33.94 37.48 -39.71
C VAL A 46 -34.81 37.92 -38.54
N ALA A 47 -35.83 37.12 -38.21
CA ALA A 47 -36.71 37.36 -37.06
C ALA A 47 -35.97 37.31 -35.71
N THR A 48 -34.88 36.55 -35.59
CA THR A 48 -34.13 36.39 -34.33
C THR A 48 -33.01 37.41 -34.19
N TYR A 49 -32.26 37.67 -35.25
CA TYR A 49 -30.98 38.37 -35.18
C TYR A 49 -30.96 39.74 -35.86
N ALA A 50 -31.90 40.03 -36.77
CA ALA A 50 -31.93 41.26 -37.56
C ALA A 50 -33.28 41.99 -37.50
N GLN A 51 -33.97 41.92 -36.35
CA GLN A 51 -35.32 42.50 -36.16
C GLN A 51 -35.38 43.99 -36.50
N MET A 52 -34.35 44.75 -36.12
CA MET A 52 -34.31 46.20 -36.32
C MET A 52 -34.07 46.55 -37.78
N GLU A 53 -33.11 45.87 -38.42
CA GLU A 53 -32.79 46.02 -39.84
C GLU A 53 -33.96 45.59 -40.73
N PHE A 54 -34.66 44.51 -40.36
CA PHE A 54 -35.82 44.02 -41.07
C PHE A 54 -37.03 44.97 -40.94
N LYS A 55 -37.25 45.57 -39.76
CA LYS A 55 -38.27 46.62 -39.60
C LYS A 55 -38.01 47.80 -40.53
N GLN A 56 -36.77 48.28 -40.60
CA GLN A 56 -36.40 49.38 -41.50
C GLN A 56 -36.57 49.02 -42.99
N ALA A 57 -36.32 47.76 -43.34
CA ALA A 57 -36.55 47.24 -44.69
C ALA A 57 -38.03 47.26 -45.05
N GLY A 58 -38.91 46.89 -44.12
CA GLY A 58 -40.37 46.97 -44.29
C GLY A 58 -40.85 48.40 -44.49
N GLU A 59 -40.40 49.33 -43.64
CA GLU A 59 -40.74 50.76 -43.78
C GLU A 59 -40.30 51.35 -45.13
N ALA A 60 -39.17 50.89 -45.68
CA ALA A 60 -38.69 51.33 -46.99
C ALA A 60 -39.52 50.72 -48.14
N LEU A 61 -39.89 49.44 -48.04
CA LEU A 61 -40.76 48.78 -49.01
C LEU A 61 -42.16 49.39 -49.02
N ASP A 62 -42.71 49.74 -47.85
CA ASP A 62 -43.99 50.41 -47.73
C ASP A 62 -44.01 51.75 -48.45
N ARG A 63 -42.94 52.54 -48.36
CA ARG A 63 -42.80 53.80 -49.13
C ARG A 63 -42.80 53.55 -50.63
N ALA A 64 -42.11 52.51 -51.11
CA ALA A 64 -42.09 52.15 -52.53
C ALA A 64 -43.47 51.69 -53.03
N ASN A 65 -44.19 50.90 -52.20
CA ASN A 65 -45.56 50.47 -52.48
C ASN A 65 -46.55 51.64 -52.51
N GLN A 66 -46.39 52.62 -51.62
CA GLN A 66 -47.21 53.82 -51.60
C GLN A 66 -47.00 54.68 -52.86
N ALA A 67 -45.75 54.89 -53.29
CA ALA A 67 -45.44 55.61 -54.53
C ALA A 67 -46.05 54.93 -55.76
N ALA A 68 -46.01 53.59 -55.82
CA ALA A 68 -46.65 52.79 -56.85
C ALA A 68 -48.19 52.94 -56.84
N ALA A 69 -48.81 52.93 -55.66
CA ALA A 69 -50.26 53.12 -55.51
C ALA A 69 -50.73 54.53 -55.90
N GLN A 70 -49.91 55.54 -55.62
CA GLN A 70 -50.15 56.94 -56.00
C GLN A 70 -49.85 57.22 -57.48
N ARG A 71 -49.37 56.22 -58.24
CA ARG A 71 -48.99 56.32 -59.66
C ARG A 71 -47.93 57.39 -59.90
N GLU A 72 -46.94 57.45 -59.00
CA GLU A 72 -45.75 58.29 -59.19
C GLU A 72 -44.91 57.84 -60.39
N SER A 73 -43.88 58.62 -60.73
CA SER A 73 -42.99 58.29 -61.83
C SER A 73 -42.25 56.96 -61.60
N LEU A 74 -42.00 56.21 -62.66
CA LEU A 74 -41.27 54.93 -62.58
C LEU A 74 -39.87 55.09 -61.97
N ASP A 75 -39.18 56.22 -62.22
CA ASP A 75 -37.88 56.53 -61.59
C ASP A 75 -37.99 56.65 -60.07
N THR A 76 -39.03 57.32 -59.57
CA THR A 76 -39.26 57.44 -58.13
C THR A 76 -39.53 56.08 -57.49
N ILE A 77 -40.37 55.25 -58.14
CA ILE A 77 -40.71 53.91 -57.67
C ILE A 77 -39.46 53.03 -57.65
N ASP A 78 -38.68 53.02 -58.74
CA ASP A 78 -37.44 52.25 -58.84
C ASP A 78 -36.40 52.67 -57.79
N ARG A 79 -36.25 53.97 -57.54
CA ARG A 79 -35.31 54.48 -56.53
C ARG A 79 -35.70 54.05 -55.12
N LEU A 80 -36.98 54.14 -54.76
CA LEU A 80 -37.48 53.71 -53.45
C LEU A 80 -37.40 52.18 -53.31
N ALA A 81 -37.77 51.45 -54.36
CA ALA A 81 -37.65 49.99 -54.42
C ALA A 81 -36.20 49.54 -54.28
N TYR A 82 -35.24 50.23 -54.91
CA TYR A 82 -33.80 49.97 -54.75
C TYR A 82 -33.34 50.13 -53.30
N ILE A 83 -33.76 51.21 -52.61
CA ILE A 83 -33.45 51.42 -51.19
C ILE A 83 -34.05 50.30 -50.33
N ALA A 84 -35.30 49.91 -50.61
CA ALA A 84 -35.96 48.80 -49.91
C ALA A 84 -35.18 47.49 -50.11
N LYS A 85 -34.84 47.14 -51.36
CA LYS A 85 -34.03 45.98 -51.72
C LYS A 85 -32.71 45.95 -50.96
N GLN A 86 -31.99 47.08 -50.93
CA GLN A 86 -30.71 47.15 -50.23
C GLN A 86 -30.85 46.99 -48.71
N LYS A 87 -31.93 47.50 -48.11
CA LYS A 87 -32.21 47.28 -46.67
C LYS A 87 -32.61 45.84 -46.36
N ILE A 88 -33.35 45.17 -47.24
CA ILE A 88 -33.70 43.75 -47.10
C ILE A 88 -32.42 42.90 -47.15
N ALA A 89 -31.54 43.16 -48.11
CA ALA A 89 -30.25 42.49 -48.22
C ALA A 89 -29.40 42.70 -46.94
N THR A 90 -29.33 43.93 -46.42
CA THR A 90 -28.64 44.21 -45.15
C THR A 90 -29.23 43.41 -43.98
N ALA A 91 -30.56 43.32 -43.87
CA ALA A 91 -31.19 42.55 -42.81
C ALA A 91 -30.83 41.05 -42.89
N GLN A 92 -30.83 40.48 -44.10
CA GLN A 92 -30.42 39.09 -44.31
C GLN A 92 -28.94 38.85 -43.96
N GLU A 93 -28.04 39.75 -44.35
CA GLU A 93 -26.61 39.62 -44.05
C GLU A 93 -26.29 39.82 -42.55
N VAL A 94 -26.98 40.75 -41.88
CA VAL A 94 -26.87 40.91 -40.43
C VAL A 94 -27.36 39.66 -39.70
N ALA A 95 -28.47 39.07 -40.17
CA ALA A 95 -29.00 37.84 -39.59
C ALA A 95 -28.02 36.67 -39.73
N LYS A 96 -27.43 36.52 -40.92
CA LYS A 96 -26.43 35.50 -41.22
C LYS A 96 -25.17 35.68 -40.38
N THR A 97 -24.68 36.92 -40.24
CA THR A 97 -23.49 37.21 -39.43
C THR A 97 -23.71 36.89 -37.97
N LYS A 98 -24.79 37.41 -37.37
CA LYS A 98 -25.07 37.21 -35.94
C LYS A 98 -25.45 35.77 -35.59
N SER A 99 -26.12 35.04 -36.50
CA SER A 99 -26.37 33.61 -36.30
C SER A 99 -25.07 32.81 -36.30
N ALA A 100 -24.16 33.08 -37.23
CA ALA A 100 -22.83 32.46 -37.25
C ALA A 100 -22.01 32.82 -36.00
N GLU A 101 -22.05 34.06 -35.53
CA GLU A 101 -21.41 34.47 -34.26
C GLU A 101 -21.99 33.71 -33.06
N ALA A 102 -23.31 33.52 -33.01
CA ALA A 102 -23.97 32.76 -31.95
C ALA A 102 -23.58 31.27 -31.97
N GLU A 103 -23.47 30.67 -33.16
CA GLU A 103 -22.98 29.29 -33.33
C GLU A 103 -21.54 29.14 -32.84
N VAL A 104 -20.64 30.06 -33.21
CA VAL A 104 -19.25 30.08 -32.73
C VAL A 104 -19.21 30.23 -31.21
N ALA A 105 -20.03 31.11 -30.63
CA ALA A 105 -20.11 31.30 -29.19
C ALA A 105 -20.63 30.05 -28.46
N ASN A 106 -21.63 29.35 -29.02
CA ASN A 106 -22.12 28.07 -28.50
C ASN A 106 -21.03 26.99 -28.56
N ALA A 107 -20.36 26.86 -29.70
CA ALA A 107 -19.27 25.89 -29.87
C ALA A 107 -18.10 26.17 -28.92
N ALA A 108 -17.77 27.45 -28.68
CA ALA A 108 -16.77 27.84 -27.71
C ALA A 108 -17.15 27.42 -26.29
N ARG A 109 -18.39 27.65 -25.87
CA ARG A 109 -18.89 27.20 -24.55
C ARG A 109 -18.82 25.69 -24.37
N GLU A 110 -19.20 24.93 -25.41
CA GLU A 110 -19.15 23.47 -25.35
C GLU A 110 -17.71 22.96 -25.28
N ARG A 111 -16.80 23.53 -26.08
CA ARG A 111 -15.38 23.22 -25.99
C ARG A 111 -14.84 23.51 -24.58
N ASP A 112 -15.16 24.66 -24.01
CA ASP A 112 -14.67 25.06 -22.69
C ASP A 112 -15.21 24.12 -21.59
N ARG A 113 -16.47 23.69 -21.71
CA ARG A 113 -17.07 22.67 -20.85
C ARG A 113 -16.32 21.34 -20.93
N VAL A 114 -16.11 20.82 -22.14
CA VAL A 114 -15.40 19.55 -22.34
C VAL A 114 -13.96 19.63 -21.83
N GLN A 115 -13.27 20.74 -22.05
CA GLN A 115 -11.92 20.94 -21.51
C GLN A 115 -11.90 20.97 -19.98
N LEU A 116 -12.89 21.61 -19.35
CA LEU A 116 -12.99 21.66 -17.90
C LEU A 116 -13.28 20.26 -17.34
N GLU A 117 -14.24 19.53 -17.91
CA GLU A 117 -14.56 18.16 -17.51
C GLU A 117 -13.34 17.23 -17.62
N ALA A 118 -12.57 17.34 -18.72
CA ALA A 118 -11.33 16.59 -18.90
C ALA A 118 -10.28 16.93 -17.82
N ARG A 119 -10.07 18.21 -17.52
CA ARG A 119 -9.13 18.64 -16.47
C ARG A 119 -9.57 18.18 -15.08
N THR A 120 -10.87 18.22 -14.78
CA THR A 120 -11.40 17.72 -13.51
C THR A 120 -11.17 16.21 -13.38
N ALA A 121 -11.45 15.45 -14.44
CA ALA A 121 -11.22 14.00 -14.45
C ALA A 121 -9.74 13.64 -14.28
N GLU A 122 -8.83 14.40 -14.92
CA GLU A 122 -7.38 14.25 -14.76
C GLU A 122 -6.94 14.56 -13.33
N ALA A 123 -7.41 15.67 -12.75
CA ALA A 123 -7.10 16.05 -11.37
C ALA A 123 -7.61 15.01 -10.36
N ASP A 124 -8.82 14.48 -10.55
CA ASP A 124 -9.38 13.44 -9.69
C ASP A 124 -8.61 12.12 -9.80
N ARG A 125 -8.15 11.77 -11.01
CA ARG A 125 -7.26 10.62 -11.21
C ARG A 125 -5.94 10.83 -10.49
N ALA A 126 -5.29 11.99 -10.66
CA ALA A 126 -4.04 12.30 -10.00
C ALA A 126 -4.17 12.28 -8.47
N LYS A 127 -5.29 12.76 -7.91
CA LYS A 127 -5.58 12.66 -6.48
C LYS A 127 -5.72 11.21 -6.01
N ARG A 128 -6.43 10.36 -6.75
CA ARG A 128 -6.56 8.92 -6.42
C ARG A 128 -5.22 8.21 -6.49
N ASP A 129 -4.42 8.48 -7.52
CA ASP A 129 -3.11 7.89 -7.70
C ASP A 129 -2.15 8.33 -6.57
N ALA A 130 -2.18 9.61 -6.18
CA ALA A 130 -1.41 10.13 -5.05
C ALA A 130 -1.85 9.49 -3.72
N ALA A 131 -3.15 9.35 -3.48
CA ALA A 131 -3.66 8.69 -2.27
C ALA A 131 -3.26 7.21 -2.21
N ALA A 132 -3.31 6.50 -3.34
CA ALA A 132 -2.86 5.12 -3.43
C ALA A 132 -1.35 4.99 -3.16
N ALA A 133 -0.53 5.88 -3.73
CA ALA A 133 0.90 5.91 -3.47
C ALA A 133 1.23 6.21 -2.00
N GLN A 134 0.52 7.14 -1.37
CA GLN A 134 0.67 7.43 0.07
C GLN A 134 0.28 6.22 0.94
N ALA A 135 -0.81 5.53 0.61
CA ALA A 135 -1.22 4.32 1.32
C ALA A 135 -0.19 3.19 1.19
N GLN A 136 0.37 2.99 -0.02
CA GLN A 136 1.44 2.02 -0.25
C GLN A 136 2.71 2.37 0.53
N ALA A 137 3.11 3.64 0.56
CA ALA A 137 4.27 4.10 1.32
C ALA A 137 4.08 3.89 2.83
N ALA A 138 2.90 4.19 3.37
CA ALA A 138 2.57 3.95 4.77
C ALA A 138 2.61 2.45 5.12
N ALA A 139 2.07 1.59 4.26
CA ALA A 139 2.15 0.14 4.44
C ALA A 139 3.59 -0.39 4.42
N ALA A 140 4.43 0.11 3.50
CA ALA A 140 5.85 -0.25 3.44
C ALA A 140 6.62 0.21 4.69
N GLN A 141 6.31 1.40 5.22
CA GLN A 141 6.90 1.89 6.46
C GLN A 141 6.50 1.03 7.67
N ALA A 142 5.22 0.62 7.77
CA ALA A 142 4.76 -0.26 8.84
C ALA A 142 5.47 -1.63 8.77
N GLN A 143 5.56 -2.23 7.58
CA GLN A 143 6.29 -3.48 7.39
C GLN A 143 7.77 -3.37 7.76
N ALA A 144 8.41 -2.23 7.44
CA ALA A 144 9.80 -1.99 7.81
C ALA A 144 9.98 -1.85 9.34
N GLN A 145 9.05 -1.19 10.03
CA GLN A 145 9.06 -1.08 11.49
C GLN A 145 8.88 -2.44 12.17
N ASP A 146 7.96 -3.26 11.67
CA ASP A 146 7.74 -4.62 12.18
C ASP A 146 8.98 -5.50 12.00
N ALA A 147 9.61 -5.43 10.81
CA ALA A 147 10.84 -6.15 10.54
C ALA A 147 12.00 -5.70 11.45
N GLN A 148 12.12 -4.39 11.71
CA GLN A 148 13.09 -3.84 12.65
C GLN A 148 12.83 -4.29 14.09
N ALA A 149 11.57 -4.32 14.53
CA ALA A 149 11.19 -4.78 15.86
C ALA A 149 11.50 -6.28 16.04
N GLN A 150 11.21 -7.11 15.04
CA GLN A 150 11.54 -8.53 15.05
C GLN A 150 13.06 -8.76 15.07
N ALA A 151 13.82 -8.00 14.27
CA ALA A 151 15.28 -8.07 14.27
C ALA A 151 15.86 -7.66 15.63
N ALA A 152 15.36 -6.58 16.25
CA ALA A 152 15.78 -6.15 17.57
C ALA A 152 15.47 -7.20 18.65
N ALA A 153 14.27 -7.80 18.61
CA ALA A 153 13.89 -8.87 19.54
C ALA A 153 14.79 -10.11 19.37
N ALA A 154 15.09 -10.52 18.14
CA ALA A 154 15.99 -11.63 17.86
C ALA A 154 17.42 -11.36 18.35
N GLN A 155 17.93 -10.13 18.17
CA GLN A 155 19.23 -9.71 18.68
C GLN A 155 19.27 -9.74 20.22
N GLN A 156 18.23 -9.25 20.89
CA GLN A 156 18.14 -9.31 22.36
C GLN A 156 18.11 -10.75 22.88
N GLN A 157 17.35 -11.63 22.23
CA GLN A 157 17.32 -13.05 22.58
C GLN A 157 18.69 -13.71 22.38
N ALA A 158 19.36 -13.42 21.26
CA ALA A 158 20.71 -13.92 20.99
C ALA A 158 21.73 -13.41 22.03
N ALA A 159 21.64 -12.14 22.42
CA ALA A 159 22.48 -11.56 23.47
C ALA A 159 22.23 -12.23 24.83
N GLN A 160 20.97 -12.44 25.23
CA GLN A 160 20.64 -13.15 26.47
C GLN A 160 21.14 -14.60 26.47
N GLN A 161 21.05 -15.28 25.34
CA GLN A 161 21.58 -16.64 25.19
C GLN A 161 23.11 -16.65 25.29
N ALA A 162 23.79 -15.70 24.65
CA ALA A 162 25.24 -15.54 24.74
C ALA A 162 25.69 -15.23 26.17
N ASP A 163 25.01 -14.31 26.86
CA ASP A 163 25.29 -13.99 28.26
C ASP A 163 25.11 -15.20 29.17
N ARG A 164 24.03 -15.98 28.97
CA ARG A 164 23.78 -17.20 29.74
C ARG A 164 24.85 -18.26 29.47
N ALA A 165 25.26 -18.42 28.22
CA ALA A 165 26.34 -19.34 27.85
C ALA A 165 27.68 -18.93 28.48
N ALA A 166 28.02 -17.64 28.43
CA ALA A 166 29.24 -17.10 29.02
C ALA A 166 29.26 -17.26 30.56
N ARG A 167 28.14 -17.04 31.24
CA ARG A 167 28.03 -17.27 32.70
C ARG A 167 28.23 -18.73 33.06
N LEU A 168 27.62 -19.66 32.29
CA LEU A 168 27.82 -21.08 32.48
C LEU A 168 29.28 -21.47 32.30
N GLU A 169 29.93 -20.96 31.25
CA GLU A 169 31.35 -21.21 30.97
C GLU A 169 32.23 -20.70 32.11
N ALA A 170 32.01 -19.48 32.61
CA ALA A 170 32.76 -18.93 33.74
C ALA A 170 32.64 -19.79 35.00
N LEU A 171 31.42 -20.24 35.34
CA LEU A 171 31.18 -21.14 36.47
C LEU A 171 31.87 -22.50 36.29
N LEU A 172 31.87 -23.04 35.08
CA LEU A 172 32.55 -24.31 34.77
C LEU A 172 34.07 -24.18 34.88
N VAL A 173 34.65 -23.06 34.43
CA VAL A 173 36.08 -22.77 34.58
C VAL A 173 36.45 -22.64 36.06
N GLU A 174 35.64 -21.95 36.86
CA GLU A 174 35.87 -21.82 38.30
C GLU A 174 35.85 -23.18 39.03
N LEU A 175 34.99 -24.09 38.59
CA LEU A 175 34.92 -25.46 39.08
C LEU A 175 36.00 -26.39 38.50
N HIS A 176 36.92 -25.87 37.68
CA HIS A 176 37.94 -26.67 36.99
C HIS A 176 37.33 -27.84 36.19
N ALA A 177 36.15 -27.62 35.60
CA ALA A 177 35.42 -28.64 34.87
C ALA A 177 36.18 -29.02 33.59
N GLN A 178 36.34 -30.31 33.34
CA GLN A 178 36.95 -30.85 32.14
C GLN A 178 35.89 -31.33 31.17
N LYS A 179 36.00 -30.94 29.89
CA LYS A 179 35.12 -31.44 28.84
C LYS A 179 35.51 -32.87 28.48
N THR A 180 34.55 -33.79 28.61
CA THR A 180 34.71 -35.20 28.25
C THR A 180 33.58 -35.63 27.31
N GLU A 181 33.68 -36.83 26.73
CA GLU A 181 32.58 -37.42 25.95
C GLU A 181 31.30 -37.62 26.77
N ARG A 182 31.42 -37.69 28.11
CA ARG A 182 30.30 -37.89 29.03
C ARG A 182 29.62 -36.59 29.46
N GLY A 183 30.16 -35.45 29.03
CA GLY A 183 29.78 -34.12 29.48
C GLY A 183 30.92 -33.41 30.23
N MET A 184 30.58 -32.47 31.09
CA MET A 184 31.56 -31.72 31.87
C MET A 184 31.82 -32.44 33.19
N VAL A 185 33.06 -32.86 33.43
CA VAL A 185 33.46 -33.55 34.65
C VAL A 185 34.16 -32.58 35.58
N VAL A 186 33.58 -32.38 36.75
CA VAL A 186 34.19 -31.65 37.86
C VAL A 186 34.79 -32.67 38.82
N THR A 187 36.11 -32.76 38.86
CA THR A 187 36.83 -33.68 39.76
C THR A 187 37.17 -32.95 41.04
N ILE A 188 36.72 -33.50 42.16
CA ILE A 188 36.95 -32.92 43.46
C ILE A 188 37.63 -33.96 44.35
N GLY A 189 38.87 -33.66 44.78
CA GLY A 189 39.64 -34.57 45.65
C GLY A 189 39.05 -34.70 47.06
N ASP A 190 39.70 -35.51 47.90
CA ASP A 190 39.32 -35.81 49.30
C ASP A 190 39.13 -34.58 50.21
N VAL A 191 39.48 -33.38 49.72
CA VAL A 191 39.29 -32.09 50.41
C VAL A 191 37.81 -31.74 50.61
N LEU A 192 36.86 -32.59 50.19
CA LEU A 192 35.44 -32.42 50.52
C LEU A 192 34.98 -33.14 51.77
N PHE A 193 35.71 -34.15 52.23
CA PHE A 193 35.27 -35.01 53.32
C PHE A 193 36.30 -34.99 54.45
N ALA A 194 35.84 -35.14 55.70
CA ALA A 194 36.76 -35.45 56.78
C ALA A 194 37.34 -36.86 56.59
N THR A 195 38.56 -37.11 57.09
CA THR A 195 39.24 -38.41 56.99
C THR A 195 38.32 -39.55 57.42
N ASP A 196 38.14 -40.55 56.56
CA ASP A 196 37.25 -41.71 56.76
C ASP A 196 35.78 -41.36 57.04
N ARG A 197 35.31 -40.20 56.57
CA ARG A 197 33.90 -39.79 56.67
C ARG A 197 33.28 -39.56 55.29
N ALA A 198 31.95 -39.64 55.26
CA ALA A 198 31.12 -39.26 54.13
C ALA A 198 30.48 -37.87 54.31
N GLU A 199 30.85 -37.13 55.36
CA GLU A 199 30.27 -35.83 55.69
C GLU A 199 31.02 -34.70 54.98
N LEU A 200 30.29 -33.80 54.32
CA LEU A 200 30.88 -32.68 53.56
C LEU A 200 31.41 -31.61 54.51
N ASN A 201 32.65 -31.18 54.31
CA ASN A 201 33.21 -30.01 54.99
C ASN A 201 32.76 -28.69 54.34
N ALA A 202 33.22 -27.55 54.87
CA ALA A 202 32.84 -26.22 54.38
C ALA A 202 33.18 -25.99 52.90
N ASN A 203 34.34 -26.46 52.44
CA ASN A 203 34.77 -26.34 51.05
C ASN A 203 33.94 -27.24 50.12
N GLY A 204 33.60 -28.45 50.57
CA GLY A 204 32.67 -29.34 49.88
C GLY A 204 31.30 -28.75 49.74
N MET A 205 30.75 -28.19 50.82
CA MET A 205 29.48 -27.50 50.78
C MET A 205 29.50 -26.28 49.85
N ALA A 206 30.58 -25.50 49.83
CA ALA A 206 30.72 -24.36 48.91
C ALA A 206 30.73 -24.80 47.44
N THR A 207 31.41 -25.91 47.12
CA THR A 207 31.45 -26.46 45.77
C THR A 207 30.08 -27.00 45.33
N VAL A 208 29.41 -27.73 46.23
CA VAL A 208 28.07 -28.26 45.98
C VAL A 208 27.03 -27.13 45.81
N LYS A 209 27.17 -26.01 46.53
CA LYS A 209 26.34 -24.81 46.33
C LYS A 209 26.47 -24.23 44.92
N LYS A 210 27.71 -24.07 44.41
CA LYS A 210 27.94 -23.59 43.04
C LYS A 210 27.35 -24.54 42.00
N LEU A 211 27.50 -25.85 42.22
CA LEU A 211 26.90 -26.86 41.35
C LEU A 211 25.36 -26.80 41.38
N ALA A 212 24.75 -26.61 42.53
CA ALA A 212 23.30 -26.44 42.64
C ALA A 212 22.81 -25.18 41.90
N GLU A 213 23.58 -24.09 41.95
CA GLU A 213 23.30 -22.88 41.17
C GLU A 213 23.35 -23.15 39.66
N ILE A 214 24.38 -23.85 39.17
CA ILE A 214 24.47 -24.29 37.76
C ILE A 214 23.25 -25.13 37.38
N MET A 215 22.87 -26.10 38.21
CA MET A 215 21.73 -26.98 37.95
C MET A 215 20.38 -26.24 37.94
N THR A 216 20.24 -25.19 38.76
CA THR A 216 19.06 -24.34 38.80
C THR A 216 18.95 -23.47 37.54
N GLN A 217 20.07 -22.91 37.09
CA GLN A 217 20.13 -22.08 35.88
C GLN A 217 20.07 -22.90 34.58
N ASN A 218 20.20 -24.23 34.63
CA ASN A 218 20.22 -25.12 33.47
C ASN A 218 19.27 -26.31 33.69
N PRO A 219 17.94 -26.09 33.61
CA PRO A 219 16.93 -27.10 33.95
C PRO A 219 16.94 -28.35 33.05
N ASP A 220 17.53 -28.23 31.86
CA ASP A 220 17.68 -29.24 30.81
C ASP A 220 18.88 -30.19 31.02
N ARG A 221 19.63 -30.04 32.11
CA ARG A 221 20.81 -30.87 32.42
C ARG A 221 20.56 -31.81 33.59
N THR A 222 21.27 -32.93 33.60
CA THR A 222 21.32 -33.89 34.71
C THR A 222 22.74 -33.98 35.26
N VAL A 223 22.88 -34.48 36.49
CA VAL A 223 24.18 -34.67 37.14
C VAL A 223 24.34 -36.12 37.58
N MET A 224 25.54 -36.68 37.42
CA MET A 224 25.93 -37.99 37.97
C MET A 224 27.07 -37.79 38.96
N VAL A 225 26.85 -38.19 40.21
CA VAL A 225 27.86 -38.13 41.27
C VAL A 225 28.56 -39.49 41.38
N GLU A 226 29.85 -39.52 41.10
CA GLU A 226 30.65 -40.74 41.06
C GLU A 226 31.72 -40.73 42.16
N GLY A 227 31.63 -41.65 43.12
CA GLY A 227 32.57 -41.75 44.24
C GLY A 227 33.69 -42.75 43.98
N PHE A 228 34.91 -42.42 44.43
CA PHE A 228 36.10 -43.27 44.33
C PHE A 228 36.89 -43.29 45.65
N THR A 229 37.59 -44.39 45.90
CA THR A 229 38.51 -44.56 47.03
C THR A 229 39.91 -44.91 46.52
N ASP A 230 40.89 -44.91 47.42
CA ASP A 230 42.15 -45.62 47.17
C ASP A 230 41.99 -47.13 47.40
N SER A 231 43.08 -47.88 47.24
CA SER A 231 43.12 -49.34 47.42
C SER A 231 43.40 -49.80 48.86
N THR A 232 43.26 -48.92 49.85
CA THR A 232 43.44 -49.27 51.27
C THR A 232 42.13 -49.85 51.81
N GLY A 233 42.18 -50.99 52.48
CA GLY A 233 40.99 -51.68 52.99
C GLY A 233 40.46 -52.74 52.04
N THR A 234 39.26 -53.25 52.31
CA THR A 234 38.64 -54.30 51.48
C THR A 234 37.83 -53.68 50.34
N ALA A 235 37.75 -54.36 49.20
CA ALA A 235 36.95 -53.90 48.06
C ALA A 235 35.48 -53.62 48.43
N ALA A 236 34.89 -54.43 49.32
CA ALA A 236 33.52 -54.23 49.82
C ALA A 236 33.39 -52.94 50.64
N HIS A 237 34.35 -52.66 51.53
CA HIS A 237 34.38 -51.43 52.31
C HIS A 237 34.57 -50.19 51.42
N ASN A 238 35.49 -50.26 50.46
CA ASN A 238 35.76 -49.19 49.50
C ASN A 238 34.53 -48.86 48.64
N LYS A 239 33.82 -49.90 48.18
CA LYS A 239 32.56 -49.75 47.44
C LYS A 239 31.51 -49.00 48.26
N ASP A 240 31.24 -49.46 49.47
CA ASP A 240 30.26 -48.87 50.39
C ASP A 240 30.63 -47.42 50.77
N LEU A 241 31.90 -47.14 51.09
CA LEU A 241 32.39 -45.80 51.38
C LEU A 241 32.19 -44.84 50.18
N SER A 242 32.52 -45.29 48.98
CA SER A 242 32.35 -44.49 47.76
C SER A 242 30.89 -44.16 47.45
N GLU A 243 29.96 -45.10 47.70
CA GLU A 243 28.52 -44.90 47.51
C GLU A 243 27.97 -43.91 48.54
N ARG A 244 28.35 -44.02 49.82
CA ARG A 244 27.96 -43.06 50.85
C ARG A 244 28.44 -41.65 50.56
N ARG A 245 29.68 -41.48 50.11
CA ARG A 245 30.22 -40.16 49.71
C ARG A 245 29.44 -39.56 48.56
N ALA A 246 29.10 -40.36 47.54
CA ALA A 246 28.25 -39.91 46.44
C ALA A 246 26.82 -39.56 46.92
N ALA A 247 26.27 -40.33 47.85
CA ALA A 247 24.95 -40.07 48.44
C ALA A 247 24.92 -38.75 49.21
N SER A 248 25.95 -38.42 49.99
CA SER A 248 26.03 -37.15 50.73
C SER A 248 26.02 -35.93 49.81
N VAL A 249 26.74 -35.98 48.69
CA VAL A 249 26.73 -34.92 47.67
C VAL A 249 25.36 -34.83 47.01
N ALA A 250 24.76 -35.96 46.64
CA ALA A 250 23.42 -36.00 46.06
C ALA A 250 22.36 -35.42 47.02
N GLN A 251 22.42 -35.77 48.30
CA GLN A 251 21.51 -35.26 49.32
C GLN A 251 21.70 -33.76 49.56
N ALA A 252 22.93 -33.27 49.56
CA ALA A 252 23.22 -31.84 49.64
C ALA A 252 22.65 -31.08 48.42
N LEU A 253 22.77 -31.62 47.21
CA LEU A 253 22.15 -31.04 46.01
C LEU A 253 20.63 -30.99 46.10
N VAL A 254 19.99 -32.06 46.58
CA VAL A 254 18.53 -32.07 46.84
C VAL A 254 18.15 -31.02 47.87
N GLY A 255 18.91 -30.90 48.97
CA GLY A 255 18.69 -29.89 50.01
C GLY A 255 18.85 -28.45 49.52
N LEU A 256 19.59 -28.25 48.42
CA LEU A 256 19.75 -26.95 47.74
C LEU A 256 18.73 -26.72 46.62
N GLY A 257 17.75 -27.61 46.45
CA GLY A 257 16.63 -27.45 45.52
C GLY A 257 16.81 -28.11 44.16
N VAL A 258 17.86 -28.92 43.94
CA VAL A 258 18.00 -29.71 42.71
C VAL A 258 17.03 -30.89 42.74
N PRO A 259 16.13 -31.05 41.76
CA PRO A 259 15.18 -32.16 41.74
C PRO A 259 15.87 -33.53 41.74
N ARG A 260 15.39 -34.48 42.56
CA ARG A 260 16.03 -35.78 42.79
C ARG A 260 16.19 -36.60 41.50
N GLU A 261 15.24 -36.48 40.59
CA GLU A 261 15.20 -37.13 39.28
C GLU A 261 16.32 -36.66 38.33
N ARG A 262 16.90 -35.49 38.59
CA ARG A 262 18.04 -34.96 37.82
C ARG A 262 19.39 -35.40 38.36
N ILE A 263 19.42 -36.18 39.44
CA ILE A 263 20.64 -36.57 40.16
C ILE A 263 20.81 -38.10 40.09
N GLY A 264 21.85 -38.55 39.41
CA GLY A 264 22.38 -39.91 39.51
C GLY A 264 23.48 -39.99 40.56
N MET A 265 23.65 -41.16 41.17
CA MET A 265 24.80 -41.45 42.05
C MET A 265 25.33 -42.85 41.81
N ARG A 266 26.65 -43.03 41.91
CA ARG A 266 27.31 -44.33 41.82
C ARG A 266 28.63 -44.34 42.57
N GLY A 267 28.88 -45.33 43.41
CA GLY A 267 30.21 -45.57 43.97
C GLY A 267 30.97 -46.61 43.16
N TYR A 268 32.26 -46.41 42.94
CA TYR A 268 33.12 -47.36 42.21
C TYR A 268 34.17 -48.03 43.09
N GLY A 269 34.28 -47.65 44.37
CA GLY A 269 35.36 -48.09 45.25
C GLY A 269 36.73 -47.72 44.67
N GLU A 270 37.66 -48.68 44.68
CA GLU A 270 39.04 -48.50 44.20
C GLU A 270 39.19 -48.63 42.68
N ALA A 271 38.10 -48.91 41.95
CA ALA A 271 38.13 -49.02 40.49
C ALA A 271 38.37 -47.65 39.84
N PHE A 272 38.94 -47.65 38.63
CA PHE A 272 39.29 -46.44 37.88
C PHE A 272 40.25 -45.48 38.62
N PRO A 273 41.43 -45.98 39.06
CA PRO A 273 42.45 -45.13 39.66
C PRO A 273 42.94 -44.08 38.64
N VAL A 274 43.21 -42.88 39.13
CA VAL A 274 43.83 -41.79 38.35
C VAL A 274 45.34 -41.72 38.55
N ALA A 275 45.85 -42.37 39.61
CA ALA A 275 47.27 -42.53 39.90
C ALA A 275 47.54 -43.89 40.56
N SER A 276 48.78 -44.37 40.54
CA SER A 276 49.14 -45.64 41.21
C SER A 276 48.94 -45.56 42.72
N ASN A 277 48.41 -46.60 43.39
CA ASN A 277 48.15 -46.57 44.84
C ASN A 277 49.41 -46.73 45.73
N ASP A 278 50.62 -46.73 45.15
CA ASP A 278 51.87 -47.04 45.86
C ASP A 278 52.26 -45.98 46.90
N THR A 279 51.97 -44.70 46.65
CA THR A 279 52.34 -43.59 47.56
C THR A 279 51.11 -42.97 48.21
N ALA A 280 51.29 -42.41 49.41
CA ALA A 280 50.20 -41.69 50.09
C ALA A 280 49.67 -40.51 49.27
N ALA A 281 50.55 -39.81 48.55
CA ALA A 281 50.20 -38.71 47.65
C ALA A 281 49.33 -39.19 46.48
N ASN A 282 49.64 -40.33 45.87
CA ASN A 282 48.83 -40.84 44.77
C ASN A 282 47.50 -41.45 45.26
N ARG A 283 47.48 -42.11 46.43
CA ARG A 283 46.23 -42.57 47.05
C ARG A 283 45.28 -41.41 47.33
N GLN A 284 45.81 -40.27 47.76
CA GLN A 284 45.04 -39.03 47.94
C GLN A 284 44.37 -38.56 46.64
N LEU A 285 44.99 -38.75 45.47
CA LEU A 285 44.38 -38.43 44.16
C LEU A 285 43.24 -39.38 43.81
N ASN A 286 43.32 -40.65 44.24
CA ASN A 286 42.28 -41.65 44.01
C ASN A 286 41.06 -41.49 44.92
N ARG A 287 41.26 -40.93 46.13
CA ARG A 287 40.17 -40.50 47.02
C ARG A 287 39.51 -39.23 46.48
N ARG A 288 38.52 -39.40 45.60
CA ARG A 288 37.85 -38.28 44.91
C ARG A 288 36.37 -38.55 44.67
N VAL A 289 35.64 -37.48 44.41
CA VAL A 289 34.30 -37.53 43.82
C VAL A 289 34.36 -36.81 42.48
N GLU A 290 33.92 -37.48 41.43
CA GLU A 290 33.73 -36.86 40.13
C GLU A 290 32.25 -36.56 39.94
N ILE A 291 31.96 -35.34 39.53
CA ILE A 291 30.62 -34.89 39.25
C ILE A 291 30.53 -34.67 37.75
N VAL A 292 29.72 -35.48 37.07
CA VAL A 292 29.51 -35.39 35.63
C VAL A 292 28.23 -34.62 35.38
N LEU A 293 28.34 -33.45 34.77
CA LEU A 293 27.21 -32.66 34.28
C LEU A 293 26.94 -33.02 32.83
N SER A 294 25.70 -33.41 32.53
CA SER A 294 25.29 -33.80 31.18
C SER A 294 25.37 -32.64 30.19
N ASN A 295 25.47 -32.97 28.91
CA ASN A 295 25.18 -32.01 27.84
C ASN A 295 23.70 -31.60 27.90
N ALA A 296 23.38 -30.40 27.40
CA ALA A 296 22.01 -29.88 27.33
C ALA A 296 21.09 -30.89 26.64
N GLY A 297 20.04 -31.36 27.35
CA GLY A 297 19.05 -32.30 26.83
C GLY A 297 19.56 -33.72 26.52
N ALA A 298 20.80 -34.06 26.86
CA ALA A 298 21.37 -35.38 26.58
C ALA A 298 21.62 -36.17 27.88
N PRO A 299 21.40 -37.50 27.89
CA PRO A 299 21.72 -38.34 29.03
C PRO A 299 23.24 -38.48 29.21
N ILE A 300 23.67 -38.77 30.44
CA ILE A 300 25.08 -39.02 30.76
C ILE A 300 25.44 -40.45 30.30
N PRO A 301 26.39 -40.64 29.37
CA PRO A 301 26.86 -41.96 28.98
C PRO A 301 27.48 -42.72 30.17
N PRO A 302 27.41 -44.06 30.18
CA PRO A 302 28.06 -44.86 31.22
C PRO A 302 29.59 -44.68 31.20
N ARG A 303 30.24 -44.86 32.36
CA ARG A 303 31.71 -44.87 32.46
C ARG A 303 32.23 -46.10 31.73
N ALA A 304 33.06 -45.92 30.70
CA ALA A 304 33.73 -47.00 30.00
C ALA A 304 34.79 -47.65 30.92
N ALA A 305 34.92 -48.97 30.86
CA ALA A 305 36.03 -49.70 31.50
C ALA A 305 37.36 -49.17 30.92
N GLN A 306 38.30 -48.74 31.75
CA GLN A 306 39.67 -48.45 31.30
C GLN A 306 40.24 -49.75 30.71
N ARG A 307 40.66 -49.70 29.43
CA ARG A 307 41.43 -50.78 28.79
C ARG A 307 42.86 -50.75 29.28
#